data_AF-A0A2H0V6P2-F1
#
_entry.id   AF-A0A2H0V6P2-F1
#
_cell.length_a   1.000
_cell.length_b   1.000
_cell.length_c   1.000
_cell.angle_alpha   90.00
_cell.angle_beta   90.00
_cell.angle_gamma   90.00
#
_symmetry.space_group_name_H-M   'P 1'
#
loop_
_entity.id
_entity.type
_entity.pdbx_description
1 polymer ?
#
loop_
_entity_poly.entity_id
_entity_poly.type
_entity_poly.pdbx_seq_one_letter_code
_entity_poly.pdbx_strand_id
1 'polypeptide(L)'
;KADVNVVRLGCLLHDIGKVSEEVEGSHVELGVKIARKYNMPSDVVDCIAQHHEDEPFSGAEQMIVYIADSISGARPGARYENHEEYVERLESLEKIAMS
;
A
#
# COMPACT_ATOMS: atom_id res chain seq x y z
N LYS A 1 0.88 -9.26 -23.61
CA LYS A 1 2.11 -9.60 -22.83
C LYS A 1 2.39 -8.38 -21.97
N ALA A 2 2.59 -8.53 -20.67
CA ALA A 2 2.74 -7.38 -19.77
C ALA A 2 4.06 -6.63 -20.01
N ASP A 3 4.05 -5.30 -19.85
CA ASP A 3 5.26 -4.48 -19.88
C ASP A 3 6.03 -4.61 -18.56
N VAL A 4 7.27 -5.10 -18.66
CA VAL A 4 8.11 -5.38 -17.49
C VAL A 4 8.49 -4.09 -16.74
N ASN A 5 8.63 -2.96 -17.43
CA ASN A 5 8.99 -1.69 -16.80
C ASN A 5 7.81 -1.09 -16.04
N VAL A 6 6.59 -1.22 -16.57
CA VAL A 6 5.36 -0.82 -15.85
C VAL A 6 5.21 -1.64 -14.58
N VAL A 7 5.35 -2.96 -14.66
CA VAL A 7 5.28 -3.84 -13.47
C VAL A 7 6.33 -3.49 -12.43
N ARG A 8 7.59 -3.25 -12.84
CA ARG A 8 8.66 -2.86 -11.91
C ARG A 8 8.37 -1.55 -11.19
N LEU A 9 7.93 -0.53 -11.94
CA LEU A 9 7.57 0.76 -11.35
C LEU A 9 6.34 0.65 -10.47
N GLY A 10 5.32 -0.10 -10.88
CA GLY A 10 4.13 -0.37 -10.08
C GLY A 10 4.47 -1.04 -8.75
N CYS A 11 5.26 -2.12 -8.77
CA CYS A 11 5.70 -2.77 -7.53
C CYS A 11 6.54 -1.85 -6.63
N LEU A 12 7.37 -0.97 -7.21
CA LEU A 12 8.16 -0.01 -6.43
C LEU A 12 7.29 1.07 -5.78
N LEU A 13 6.23 1.50 -6.46
CA LEU A 13 5.48 2.70 -6.11
C LEU A 13 4.07 2.46 -5.55
N HIS A 14 3.55 1.22 -5.56
CA HIS A 14 2.18 0.91 -5.14
C HIS A 14 1.83 1.54 -3.78
N ASP A 15 2.77 1.50 -2.83
CA ASP A 15 2.61 2.00 -1.47
C ASP A 15 3.20 3.41 -1.22
N ILE A 16 3.59 4.16 -2.26
CA ILE A 16 4.31 5.44 -2.11
C ILE A 16 3.53 6.49 -1.30
N GLY A 17 2.20 6.42 -1.24
CA GLY A 17 1.43 7.35 -0.41
C GLY A 17 1.65 7.19 1.10
N LYS A 18 2.23 6.08 1.57
CA LYS A 18 2.58 5.89 2.99
C LYS A 18 3.67 6.85 3.48
N VAL A 19 4.44 7.46 2.58
CA VAL A 19 5.45 8.48 2.93
C VAL A 19 4.97 9.92 2.75
N SER A 20 3.69 10.11 2.40
CA SER A 20 3.12 11.45 2.25
C SER A 20 3.04 12.17 3.59
N GLU A 21 3.39 13.47 3.60
CA GLU A 21 3.18 14.35 4.76
C GLU A 21 1.73 14.86 4.85
N GLU A 22 0.93 14.67 3.80
CA GLU A 22 -0.48 15.04 3.79
C GLU A 22 -1.30 14.08 4.66
N VAL A 23 -2.15 14.63 5.54
CA VAL A 23 -2.91 13.87 6.55
C VAL A 23 -4.30 13.42 6.04
N GLU A 24 -4.77 13.99 4.93
CA GLU A 24 -6.10 13.73 4.38
C GLU A 24 -6.02 12.80 3.16
N GLY A 25 -6.69 11.65 3.24
CA GLY A 25 -6.78 10.65 2.18
C GLY A 25 -6.12 9.30 2.54
N SER A 26 -6.48 8.25 1.81
CA SER A 26 -5.83 6.94 1.93
C SER A 26 -4.42 6.96 1.32
N HIS A 27 -3.57 5.99 1.66
CA HIS A 27 -2.24 5.89 1.03
C HIS A 27 -2.34 5.62 -0.48
N VAL A 28 -3.43 5.01 -0.95
CA VAL A 28 -3.73 4.85 -2.38
C VAL A 28 -3.98 6.22 -3.02
N GLU A 29 -4.90 7.02 -2.47
CA GLU A 29 -5.27 8.34 -2.99
C GLU A 29 -4.05 9.29 -3.02
N LEU A 30 -3.29 9.30 -1.92
CA LEU A 30 -2.06 10.08 -1.81
C LEU A 30 -0.99 9.59 -2.80
N GLY A 31 -0.86 8.27 -2.97
CA GLY A 31 0.06 7.67 -3.93
C GLY A 31 -0.27 8.09 -5.37
N VAL A 32 -1.54 8.05 -5.76
CA VAL A 32 -2.03 8.52 -7.06
C VAL A 32 -1.74 10.01 -7.25
N LYS A 33 -1.99 10.84 -6.24
CA LYS A 33 -1.71 12.27 -6.28
C LYS A 33 -0.23 12.55 -6.48
N ILE A 34 0.65 11.85 -5.76
CA ILE A 34 2.11 11.95 -5.90
C ILE A 34 2.53 11.53 -7.32
N ALA A 35 2.08 10.37 -7.79
CA ALA A 35 2.45 9.86 -9.11
C ALA A 35 2.02 10.80 -10.25
N ARG A 36 0.81 11.36 -10.17
CA ARG A 36 0.32 12.37 -11.13
C ARG A 36 1.11 13.68 -11.05
N LYS A 37 1.46 14.15 -9.85
CA LYS A 37 2.28 15.36 -9.66
C LYS A 37 3.63 15.26 -10.38
N TYR A 38 4.22 14.06 -10.41
CA TYR A 38 5.49 13.80 -11.10
C TYR A 38 5.34 13.31 -12.54
N ASN A 39 4.13 13.37 -13.12
CA ASN A 39 3.83 12.96 -14.50
C ASN A 39 4.23 11.50 -14.79
N MET A 40 3.99 10.60 -13.84
CA MET A 40 4.20 9.17 -14.07
C MET A 40 3.22 8.65 -15.16
N PRO A 41 3.61 7.61 -15.92
CA PRO A 41 2.73 7.00 -16.92
C PRO A 41 1.41 6.52 -16.32
N SER A 42 0.31 6.62 -17.07
CA SER A 42 -1.04 6.20 -16.62
C SER A 42 -1.05 4.78 -16.08
N ASP A 43 -0.40 3.84 -16.76
CA ASP A 43 -0.42 2.43 -16.38
C ASP A 43 0.25 2.21 -15.01
N VAL A 44 1.24 3.03 -14.66
CA VAL A 44 1.89 3.01 -13.33
C VAL A 44 0.98 3.65 -12.27
N VAL A 45 0.28 4.73 -12.62
CA VAL A 45 -0.72 5.35 -11.73
C VAL A 45 -1.85 4.36 -11.45
N ASP A 46 -2.30 3.62 -12.45
CA ASP A 46 -3.33 2.58 -12.32
C ASP A 46 -2.86 1.43 -11.43
N CYS A 47 -1.58 1.04 -11.51
CA CYS A 47 -1.01 0.07 -10.56
C CYS A 47 -1.12 0.54 -9.12
N ILE A 48 -0.91 1.83 -8.85
CA ILE A 48 -1.07 2.40 -7.51
C ILE A 48 -2.54 2.44 -7.12
N ALA A 49 -3.42 2.89 -8.02
CA ALA A 49 -4.86 3.01 -7.73
C ALA A 49 -5.52 1.65 -7.42
N GLN A 50 -5.09 0.58 -8.09
CA GLN A 50 -5.82 -0.69 -8.11
C GLN A 50 -5.17 -1.78 -7.23
N HIS A 51 -4.00 -1.55 -6.61
CA HIS A 51 -3.31 -2.61 -5.85
C HIS A 51 -4.02 -3.06 -4.57
N HIS A 52 -5.07 -2.36 -4.12
CA HIS A 52 -5.95 -2.79 -3.03
C HIS A 52 -7.28 -3.41 -3.51
N GLU A 53 -7.49 -3.53 -4.82
CA GLU A 53 -8.77 -3.95 -5.42
C GLU A 53 -9.97 -3.03 -5.11
N ASP A 54 -9.72 -1.78 -4.68
CA ASP A 54 -10.77 -0.77 -4.50
C ASP A 54 -11.42 -0.38 -5.84
N GLU A 55 -10.68 -0.54 -6.94
CA GLU A 55 -11.13 -0.36 -8.32
C GLU A 55 -10.79 -1.61 -9.16
N PRO A 56 -11.56 -1.94 -10.21
CA PRO A 56 -11.26 -3.05 -11.10
C PRO A 56 -9.91 -2.90 -11.80
N PHE A 57 -9.20 -4.03 -12.00
CA PHE A 57 -7.95 -4.03 -12.74
C PHE A 57 -8.14 -3.59 -14.20
N SER A 58 -7.43 -2.54 -14.63
CA SER A 58 -7.47 -2.05 -16.01
C SER A 58 -6.64 -2.91 -16.98
N GLY A 59 -5.73 -3.74 -16.46
CA GLY A 59 -4.82 -4.55 -17.26
C GLY A 59 -4.11 -5.66 -16.49
N ALA A 60 -3.22 -6.36 -17.20
CA ALA A 60 -2.47 -7.48 -16.63
C ALA A 60 -1.39 -7.00 -15.64
N GLU A 61 -0.83 -5.82 -15.88
CA GLU A 61 0.20 -5.18 -15.07
C GLU A 61 -0.30 -4.91 -13.65
N GLN A 62 -1.50 -4.35 -13.50
CA GLN A 62 -2.10 -4.02 -12.21
C GLN A 62 -2.42 -5.28 -11.41
N MET A 63 -2.95 -6.31 -12.08
CA MET A 63 -3.16 -7.62 -11.47
C MET A 63 -1.84 -8.26 -11.01
N ILE A 64 -0.76 -8.15 -11.80
CA ILE A 64 0.56 -8.66 -11.40
C ILE A 64 1.09 -7.93 -10.17
N VAL A 65 0.94 -6.59 -10.11
CA VAL A 65 1.37 -5.79 -8.96
C VAL A 65 0.60 -6.20 -7.70
N TYR A 66 -0.72 -6.33 -7.78
CA TYR A 66 -1.56 -6.83 -6.68
C TYR A 66 -1.12 -8.20 -6.16
N ILE A 67 -0.89 -9.17 -7.07
CA ILE A 67 -0.43 -10.51 -6.70
C ILE A 67 0.95 -10.44 -6.05
N ALA A 68 1.86 -9.61 -6.59
CA ALA A 68 3.20 -9.46 -6.06
C ALA A 68 3.22 -8.87 -4.64
N ASP A 69 2.40 -7.84 -4.38
CA ASP A 69 2.22 -7.27 -3.05
C ASP A 69 1.69 -8.32 -2.07
N SER A 70 0.61 -9.01 -2.45
CA SER A 70 -0.01 -10.07 -1.64
C SER A 70 0.98 -11.18 -1.26
N ILE A 71 1.79 -11.66 -2.21
CA ILE A 71 2.84 -12.65 -1.96
C ILE A 71 3.92 -12.09 -1.04
N SER A 72 4.28 -10.81 -1.18
CA SER A 72 5.31 -10.17 -0.36
C SER A 72 4.85 -10.05 1.10
N GLY A 73 3.62 -9.63 1.33
CA GLY A 73 3.03 -9.47 2.66
C GLY A 73 2.76 -10.80 3.37
N ALA A 74 2.57 -11.89 2.64
CA ALA A 74 2.37 -13.23 3.19
C ALA A 74 3.66 -13.91 3.68
N ARG A 75 4.84 -13.33 3.43
CA ARG A 75 6.11 -13.94 3.88
C ARG A 75 6.20 -13.92 5.41
N PRO A 76 6.69 -15.00 6.05
CA PRO A 76 6.93 -15.01 7.49
C PRO A 76 7.79 -13.81 7.91
N GLY A 77 7.27 -13.00 8.84
CA GLY A 77 7.94 -11.80 9.36
C GLY A 77 7.77 -10.52 8.55
N ALA A 78 7.11 -10.54 7.38
CA ALA A 78 6.87 -9.31 6.59
C ALA A 78 5.86 -8.37 7.27
N ARG A 79 4.85 -8.93 7.93
CA ARG A 79 3.92 -8.21 8.81
C ARG A 79 4.23 -8.63 10.25
N TYR A 80 5.38 -8.17 10.76
CA TYR A 80 5.71 -8.34 12.16
C TYR A 80 4.84 -7.39 12.98
N GLU A 81 3.76 -7.92 13.56
CA GLU A 81 3.06 -7.22 14.63
C GLU A 81 3.87 -7.44 15.92
N ASN A 82 4.33 -6.34 16.53
CA ASN A 82 4.99 -6.38 17.81
C ASN A 82 3.94 -6.74 18.89
N HIS A 83 3.78 -8.03 19.14
CA HIS A 83 2.79 -8.53 20.10
C HIS A 83 2.98 -7.95 21.51
N GLU A 84 4.22 -7.66 21.91
CA GLU A 84 4.51 -7.05 23.21
C GLU A 84 3.92 -5.64 23.29
N GLU A 85 4.15 -4.81 22.27
CA GLU A 85 3.62 -3.44 22.21
C GLU A 85 2.09 -3.42 22.14
N TYR A 86 1.47 -4.41 21.48
CA TYR A 86 0.02 -4.56 21.48
C TYR A 86 -0.53 -4.86 22.88
N VAL A 87 0.14 -5.75 23.63
CA VAL A 87 -0.22 -6.08 25.02
C VAL A 87 -0.04 -4.86 25.93
N GLU A 88 1.10 -4.16 25.86
CA GLU A 88 1.33 -2.93 26.65
C GLU A 88 0.26 -1.86 26.37
N ARG A 89 -0.15 -1.72 25.11
CA ARG A 89 -1.21 -0.79 24.72
C ARG A 89 -2.56 -1.18 25.32
N LEU A 90 -2.92 -2.46 25.30
CA LEU A 90 -4.16 -2.95 25.93
C LEU A 90 -4.16 -2.71 27.44
N GLU A 91 -3.06 -3.01 28.13
CA GLU A 91 -2.92 -2.76 29.57
C GLU A 91 -3.05 -1.27 29.91
N SER A 92 -2.47 -0.40 29.07
CA SER A 92 -2.59 1.06 29.26
C SER A 92 -4.03 1.55 29.12
N LEU A 93 -4.79 1.00 28.16
CA LEU A 93 -6.20 1.33 27.96
C LEU A 93 -7.07 0.83 29.11
N GLU A 94 -6.82 -0.38 29.61
CA GLU A 94 -7.51 -0.92 30.78
C GLU A 94 -7.29 -0.04 32.01
N LYS A 95 -6.05 0.40 32.24
CA LYS A 95 -5.70 1.27 33.38
C LYS A 95 -6.41 2.62 33.34
N ILE A 96 -6.55 3.22 32.15
CA ILE A 96 -7.31 4.48 31.97
C ILE A 96 -8.80 4.26 32.24
N ALA A 97 -9.36 3.13 31.81
CA ALA A 97 -10.78 2.82 32.02
C ALA A 97 -11.12 2.52 33.50
N MET A 98 -10.14 2.03 34.28
CA MET A 98 -10.29 1.73 35.71
C MET A 98 -9.95 2.91 36.64
N SER A 99 -9.53 4.06 36.11
CA SER A 99 -9.25 5.29 36.87
C SER A 99 -10.38 6.30 36.75
#